data_AF-A0A401H9G7-F1
#
_entry.id   AF-A0A401H9G7-F1
#
_cell.length_a   1.000
_cell.length_b   1.000
_cell.length_c   1.000
_cell.angle_alpha   90.00
_cell.angle_beta   90.00
_cell.angle_gamma   90.00
#
_symmetry.space_group_name_H-M   'P 1'
#
loop_
_entity.id
_entity.type
_entity.pdbx_description
1 polymer ?
#
loop_
_entity_poly.entity_id
_entity_poly.type
_entity_poly.pdbx_seq_one_letter_code
_entity_poly.pdbx_strand_id
1 'polypeptide(L)' 'MSQKQLPPVKVRDPTTGKEVELTPIKVWKLSPRGRRGVKIGLFKSPETGKYFRAKVPDDYPETG' A
#
# COMPACT_ATOMS: atom_id res chain seq x y z
N MET A 1 13.17 -13.75 12.82
CA MET A 1 12.75 -13.40 11.45
C MET A 1 12.67 -11.89 11.37
N SER A 2 13.58 -11.25 10.63
CA SER A 2 13.58 -9.79 10.53
C SER A 2 12.36 -9.37 9.72
N GLN A 3 11.37 -8.73 10.36
CA GLN A 3 10.28 -8.09 9.63
C GLN A 3 10.93 -7.09 8.67
N LYS A 4 10.87 -7.37 7.37
CA LYS A 4 11.43 -6.50 6.34
C LYS A 4 10.61 -5.22 6.37
N GLN A 5 11.17 -4.15 6.92
CA GLN A 5 10.46 -2.89 7.08
C GLN A 5 10.21 -2.29 5.70
N LEU A 6 8.93 -2.16 5.35
CA LEU A 6 8.50 -1.61 4.07
C LEU A 6 8.70 -0.08 4.08
N PRO A 7 9.23 0.53 3.01
CA PRO A 7 9.48 1.97 2.98
C PRO A 7 8.16 2.76 2.96
N PRO A 8 8.02 3.89 3.66
CA PRO A 8 6.79 4.67 3.59
C PRO A 8 6.49 5.16 2.17
N VAL A 9 5.20 5.35 1.86
CA VAL A 9 4.74 5.90 0.59
C VAL A 9 3.67 6.96 0.81
N LYS A 10 3.69 7.99 -0.03
CA LYS A 10 2.64 9.00 -0.07
C LYS A 10 1.39 8.42 -0.73
N VAL A 11 0.29 8.39 0.01
CA VAL A 11 -1.01 7.88 -0.45
C VAL A 11 -2.13 8.83 -0.03
N ARG A 12 -3.20 8.87 -0.82
CA ARG A 12 -4.43 9.56 -0.43
C ARG A 12 -5.27 8.64 0.42
N ASP A 13 -5.55 9.03 1.66
CA ASP A 13 -6.49 8.35 2.54
C ASP A 13 -7.93 8.66 2.08
N PRO A 14 -8.70 7.67 1.58
CA PRO A 14 -10.05 7.91 1.09
C PRO A 14 -11.05 8.19 2.22
N THR A 15 -10.68 7.93 3.48
CA THR A 15 -11.57 8.14 4.64
C THR A 15 -11.53 9.57 5.17
N THR A 16 -10.43 10.29 4.92
CA THR A 16 -10.23 11.69 5.33
C THR A 16 -10.05 12.63 4.14
N GLY A 17 -9.73 12.10 2.96
CA GLY A 17 -9.41 12.84 1.75
C GLY A 17 -7.98 13.38 1.69
N LYS A 18 -7.19 13.22 2.77
CA LYS A 18 -5.84 13.80 2.93
C LYS A 18 -4.75 12.97 2.25
N GLU A 19 -3.68 13.64 1.85
CA GLU A 19 -2.43 12.96 1.48
C GLU A 19 -1.62 12.70 2.74
N VAL A 20 -1.23 11.44 2.95
CA VAL A 20 -0.48 10.97 4.11
C VAL A 20 0.68 10.09 3.65
N GLU A 21 1.79 10.15 4.37
CA GLU A 21 2.92 9.25 4.15
C GLU A 21 2.85 8.10 5.15
N LEU A 22 2.62 6.88 4.64
CA LEU A 22 2.38 5.70 5.48
C LEU A 22 3.17 4.50 4.97
N THR A 23 3.62 3.68 5.90
CA THR A 23 4.14 2.34 5.60
C THR A 23 2.95 1.36 5.42
N PRO A 24 2.86 0.64 4.30
CA PRO A 24 1.84 -0.39 4.12
C PRO A 24 2.10 -1.54 5.09
N ILE A 25 1.01 -2.13 5.57
CA ILE A 25 1.00 -3.33 6.42
C ILE A 25 1.33 -4.57 5.59
N LYS A 26 0.82 -4.62 4.36
CA LYS A 26 1.04 -5.72 3.41
C LYS A 26 1.03 -5.19 1.99
N VAL A 27 1.85 -5.76 1.12
CA VAL A 27 1.85 -5.45 -0.32
C VAL A 27 1.76 -6.72 -1.14
N TRP A 28 0.87 -6.70 -2.14
CA TRP A 28 0.74 -7.79 -3.11
C TRP A 28 0.55 -7.25 -4.52
N LYS A 29 0.93 -8.08 -5.50
CA LYS A 29 0.70 -7.80 -6.91
C LYS A 29 -0.66 -8.34 -7.36
N LEU A 30 -1.44 -7.50 -8.02
CA LEU A 30 -2.65 -7.88 -8.75
C LEU A 30 -2.35 -7.83 -10.25
N SER A 31 -2.25 -8.99 -10.89
CA SER A 31 -1.86 -9.10 -12.31
C SER A 31 -2.88 -9.92 -13.11
N PRO A 32 -3.90 -9.27 -13.71
CA PRO A 32 -4.79 -9.93 -14.64
C PRO A 32 -4.02 -10.48 -15.84
N ARG A 33 -4.46 -11.63 -16.40
CA ARG A 33 -3.81 -12.23 -17.57
C ARG A 33 -3.82 -11.23 -18.75
N GLY A 34 -2.66 -11.02 -19.36
CA GLY A 34 -2.50 -10.13 -20.51
C GLY A 34 -2.50 -8.62 -20.19
N ARG A 35 -2.48 -8.22 -18.92
CA ARG A 35 -2.37 -6.80 -18.51
C ARG A 35 -1.14 -6.56 -17.64
N ARG A 36 -0.64 -5.32 -17.66
CA ARG A 36 0.36 -4.88 -16.69
C ARG A 36 -0.27 -4.94 -15.29
N GLY A 37 0.30 -5.77 -14.42
CA GLY A 37 -0.14 -5.87 -13.03
C GLY A 37 0.14 -4.58 -12.25
N VAL A 38 -0.59 -4.40 -11.15
CA VAL A 38 -0.41 -3.29 -10.20
C VAL A 38 -0.01 -3.85 -8.85
N LYS A 39 0.80 -3.11 -8.09
CA LYS A 39 1.06 -3.42 -6.68
C LYS A 39 0.11 -2.63 -5.80
N ILE A 40 -0.51 -3.32 -4.85
CA ILE A 40 -1.48 -2.77 -3.92
C ILE A 40 -0.94 -2.92 -2.51
N GLY A 41 -0.93 -1.82 -1.77
CA GLY A 41 -0.65 -1.80 -0.34
C GLY A 41 -1.94 -1.75 0.48
N LEU A 42 -1.95 -2.46 1.62
CA LEU A 42 -2.94 -2.31 2.68
C LEU A 42 -2.40 -1.33 3.71
N PHE A 43 -3.16 -0.27 4.00
CA PHE A 43 -2.81 0.78 4.94
C PHE A 43 -3.86 0.87 6.04
N LYS A 44 -3.51 1.53 7.15
CA LYS A 44 -4.44 1.92 8.21
C LYS A 44 -4.41 3.43 8.35
N SER A 45 -5.57 4.07 8.26
CA SER A 45 -5.72 5.51 8.47
C SER A 45 -5.26 5.86 9.89
N PRO A 46 -4.34 6.81 10.07
CA PRO A 46 -3.90 7.24 11.39
C PRO A 46 -4.99 8.02 12.13
N GLU A 47 -5.90 8.68 11.40
CA GLU A 47 -6.97 9.50 12.00
C GLU A 47 -8.22 8.67 12.31
N THR A 48 -8.64 7.79 11.40
CA THR A 48 -9.90 7.05 11.54
C THR A 48 -9.72 5.60 12.00
N GLY A 49 -8.49 5.08 11.98
CA GLY A 49 -8.19 3.68 12.26
C GLY A 49 -8.69 2.68 11.22
N LYS A 50 -9.41 3.13 10.18
CA LYS A 50 -9.95 2.29 9.11
C LYS A 50 -8.85 1.81 8.19
N TYR A 51 -8.98 0.58 7.71
CA TYR A 51 -8.08 0.04 6.70
C TYR A 51 -8.50 0.49 5.31
N PHE A 52 -7.54 0.76 4.44
CA PHE A 52 -7.78 1.08 3.04
C PHE A 52 -6.68 0.51 2.15
N ARG A 53 -6.99 0.38 0.86
CA ARG A 53 -6.06 -0.09 -0.17
C ARG A 53 -5.68 1.06 -1.07
N ALA A 54 -4.39 1.17 -1.39
CA ALA A 54 -3.90 2.14 -2.36
C ALA A 54 -2.83 1.50 -3.25
N LYS A 55 -2.70 2.04 -4.47
CA LYS A 55 -1.62 1.65 -5.38
C LYS A 55 -0.28 2.11 -4.77
N VAL A 56 0.72 1.25 -4.80
CA VAL A 56 2.11 1.61 -4.50
C VAL A 56 2.92 1.66 -5.80
N PRO A 57 4.12 2.28 -5.81
CA PRO A 57 5.00 2.26 -6.97
C PRO A 57 5.21 0.86 -7.55
N ASP A 58 5.37 0.75 -8.87
CA ASP A 58 5.44 -0.55 -9.55
C ASP A 58 6.72 -1.34 -9.15
N ASP A 59 7.76 -0.65 -8.68
CA ASP A 59 9.04 -1.19 -8.18
C ASP A 59 9.03 -1.50 -6.67
N TYR A 60 7.94 -1.19 -5.96
CA TYR A 60 7.84 -1.31 -4.51
C TYR A 60 8.00 -2.78 -4.02
N PRO A 61 8.69 -3.05 -2.89
CA PRO A 61 8.89 -4.42 -2.41
C PRO A 61 7.57 -5.13 -2.07
N GLU A 62 7.38 -6.34 -2.58
CA GLU A 62 6.24 -7.20 -2.22
C GLU A 62 6.51 -7.94 -0.91
N THR A 63 5.46 -8.15 -0.12
CA THR A 63 5.52 -9.07 1.03
C THR A 63 5.16 -10.46 0.51
N GLY A 64 6.19 -11.26 0.22
CA GLY A 64 6.04 -12.70 -0.01
C GLY A 64 5.57 -13.42 1.23
#